data_AF-A0A8C3KKR7-F1
#
_entry.id   AF-A0A8C3KKR7-F1
#
_cell.length_a   1.000
_cell.length_b   1.000
_cell.length_c   1.000
_cell.angle_alpha   90.00
_cell.angle_beta   90.00
_cell.angle_gamma   90.00
#
_symmetry.space_group_name_H-M   'P 1'
#
loop_
_entity.id
_entity.type
_entity.pdbx_description
1 polymer ?
#
loop_
_entity_poly.entity_id
_entity_poly.type
_entity_poly.pdbx_seq_one_letter_code
_entity_poly.pdbx_strand_id
1 'polypeptide(L)'
;SLEHPNCPLSPWGLVAMCSAALLAPSRQEPAPVQLRLGGPRGPAGEGRLEVLYQGRWGTVCDDGFDFHAATVACRQLGYTAAITWTHSATYGRGEGPIWLDNVRCGGSEGSLAECVHNGWGTSDCHHGEDAGVVCSGQRLPGASPRVLPVRLRAGTHAGEGRVEVLRHGQWGTVCDKQWDLAAASVVCRQLGYGTAKQALAGAQMGQGLGPIHMSEVRCSGHERSLGECRFQDAEGSGCRHESDAAVRCHVPHMDFQSQVRLAGGRSPEEGVVEVLLPVQGRLQWGRVCGAQWGLNEAMVVCRQLGLGFASHALQETWYWAGSPDASRVVMSGVRCAGTELALQQCQRHGPVHCPSGGGRFSAGVTCTAYAPDLVMNAQLVQETAYLEDRPLGLLYCAHEERCLSRSADHMQWPYGHRRLLRFSSQIHNLGRADFRPRMGRHAWTWHQCHRHFHSIEVFTHYDLLTLNGSKVAEGHKASFCLEDTNCPEGLQRRFACANFGEQGVSVGCWDTYRHDIDCQWIDITDVPPGSYTFQVVVNPKHEVAESDFSNNVMRCQCKYDGQRIWMHGCHTSTEGAQRAGWGQAVGLGVLQLPRPIPPTHPPHRSPQVMPTAPTW
;
A
#
# COMPACT_ATOMS: atom_id res chain seq x y z
N SER A 1 11.37 -50.07 48.74
CA SER A 1 10.36 -49.78 47.69
C SER A 1 11.15 -49.64 46.40
N LEU A 2 11.36 -50.71 45.61
CA LEU A 2 10.46 -51.20 44.54
C LEU A 2 10.05 -50.00 43.64
N GLU A 3 10.38 -49.87 42.35
CA GLU A 3 10.59 -50.84 41.27
C GLU A 3 11.32 -50.18 40.07
N HIS A 4 11.99 -51.00 39.26
CA HIS A 4 12.36 -50.72 37.86
C HIS A 4 11.15 -50.84 36.92
N PRO A 5 11.29 -50.41 35.65
CA PRO A 5 10.86 -51.32 34.58
C PRO A 5 11.95 -51.58 33.52
N ASN A 6 11.91 -52.82 33.06
CA ASN A 6 12.75 -53.49 32.07
C ASN A 6 12.63 -52.92 30.65
N CYS A 7 13.70 -53.10 29.83
CA CYS A 7 13.64 -53.71 28.49
C CYS A 7 15.07 -53.97 27.93
N PRO A 8 15.28 -54.83 26.92
CA PRO A 8 16.01 -56.09 27.09
C PRO A 8 17.35 -56.18 26.31
N LEU A 9 18.12 -57.21 26.68
CA LEU A 9 19.39 -57.65 26.08
C LEU A 9 19.21 -58.21 24.66
N SER A 10 20.17 -57.90 23.77
CA SER A 10 20.49 -58.66 22.56
C SER A 10 22.01 -58.96 22.54
N PRO A 11 22.47 -60.19 22.19
CA PRO A 11 23.84 -60.62 22.50
C PRO A 11 24.66 -60.96 21.24
N TRP A 12 25.40 -60.02 20.65
CA TRP A 12 26.43 -60.35 19.64
C TRP A 12 27.64 -59.40 19.71
N GLY A 13 28.75 -59.92 20.23
CA GLY A 13 30.14 -59.70 19.82
C GLY A 13 30.71 -58.28 19.69
N LEU A 14 31.71 -57.94 20.52
CA LEU A 14 33.14 -57.84 20.13
C LEU A 14 33.95 -57.05 21.17
N VAL A 15 35.16 -57.53 21.39
CA VAL A 15 36.20 -57.01 22.29
C VAL A 15 36.69 -55.64 21.80
N ALA A 16 36.83 -54.65 22.69
CA ALA A 16 37.74 -53.53 22.48
C ALA A 16 38.28 -52.97 23.81
N MET A 17 39.59 -52.78 23.81
CA MET A 17 40.51 -52.50 24.91
C MET A 17 40.14 -51.34 25.85
N CYS A 18 40.44 -51.54 27.15
CA CYS A 18 40.66 -50.46 28.11
C CYS A 18 41.86 -49.60 27.66
N SER A 19 41.60 -48.36 27.25
CA SER A 19 42.59 -47.29 27.25
C SER A 19 42.16 -46.26 28.28
N ALA A 20 42.89 -46.19 29.39
CA ALA A 20 42.74 -45.13 30.38
C ALA A 20 43.23 -43.80 29.77
N ALA A 21 42.29 -42.98 29.29
CA ALA A 21 42.54 -41.58 28.99
C ALA A 21 42.16 -40.74 30.21
N LEU A 22 43.16 -40.09 30.80
CA LEU A 22 42.99 -39.03 31.80
C LEU A 22 42.08 -37.94 31.22
N LEU A 23 40.84 -37.85 31.71
CA LEU A 23 39.94 -36.74 31.42
C LEU A 23 40.45 -35.49 32.17
N ALA A 24 41.00 -34.54 31.43
CA ALA A 24 41.07 -33.15 31.88
C ALA A 24 39.62 -32.63 32.09
N PRO A 25 39.38 -31.76 33.07
CA PRO A 25 38.04 -31.22 33.31
C PRO A 25 37.59 -30.39 32.09
N SER A 26 36.40 -30.69 31.57
CA SER A 26 35.78 -29.90 30.50
C SER A 26 35.55 -28.47 30.99
N ARG A 27 36.06 -27.48 30.27
CA ARG A 27 35.58 -26.10 30.41
C ARG A 27 34.08 -26.09 30.09
N GLN A 28 33.24 -25.76 31.06
CA GLN A 28 31.83 -25.45 30.80
C GLN A 28 31.80 -24.25 29.85
N GLU A 29 31.20 -24.42 28.66
CA GLU A 29 30.85 -23.27 27.81
C GLU A 29 29.81 -22.42 28.54
N PRO A 30 30.01 -21.09 28.66
CA PRO A 30 29.01 -20.21 29.25
C PRO A 30 27.75 -20.20 28.38
N ALA A 31 26.58 -20.38 28.99
CA ALA A 31 25.30 -20.36 28.28
C ALA A 31 25.07 -18.99 27.60
N PRO A 32 24.50 -18.95 26.37
CA PRO A 32 24.23 -17.70 25.68
C PRO A 32 23.17 -16.90 26.43
N VAL A 33 23.50 -15.66 26.78
CA VAL A 33 22.58 -14.71 27.41
C VAL A 33 21.77 -13.96 26.37
N GLN A 34 20.59 -13.46 26.74
CA GLN A 34 19.79 -12.62 25.85
C GLN A 34 20.09 -11.15 26.09
N LEU A 35 20.11 -10.37 25.01
CA LEU A 35 20.31 -8.92 25.05
C LEU A 35 19.06 -8.19 24.58
N ARG A 36 18.85 -6.98 25.10
CA ARG A 36 17.91 -6.01 24.53
C ARG A 36 18.47 -4.59 24.66
N LEU A 37 17.89 -3.67 23.89
CA LEU A 37 18.15 -2.25 23.98
C LEU A 37 16.98 -1.55 24.69
N GLY A 38 17.26 -0.88 25.80
CA GLY A 38 16.32 -0.09 26.60
C GLY A 38 16.58 1.42 26.50
N GLY A 39 15.75 2.23 27.15
CA GLY A 39 15.88 3.69 27.18
C GLY A 39 14.83 4.47 26.37
N PRO A 40 14.92 5.82 26.34
CA PRO A 40 14.08 6.69 25.51
C PRO A 40 14.18 6.32 24.03
N ARG A 41 13.07 6.47 23.27
CA ARG A 41 13.02 6.10 21.84
C ARG A 41 14.13 6.77 21.04
N GLY A 42 14.95 5.96 20.37
CA GLY A 42 15.91 6.35 19.34
C GLY A 42 15.76 5.51 18.06
N PRO A 43 16.62 5.73 17.05
CA PRO A 43 16.69 4.89 15.85
C PRO A 43 16.82 3.39 16.14
N ALA A 44 16.32 2.54 15.25
CA ALA A 44 16.42 1.10 15.42
C ALA A 44 17.89 0.65 15.44
N GLY A 45 18.31 -0.01 16.52
CA GLY A 45 19.70 -0.41 16.72
C GLY A 45 20.45 0.43 17.75
N GLU A 46 19.79 1.38 18.40
CA GLU A 46 20.38 2.23 19.43
C GLU A 46 19.68 2.07 20.77
N GLY A 47 20.43 2.11 21.87
CA GLY A 47 19.87 2.15 23.21
C GLY A 47 20.82 1.68 24.32
N ARG A 48 20.34 1.75 25.57
CA ARG A 48 21.02 1.20 26.75
C ARG A 48 21.05 -0.32 26.66
N LEU A 49 22.19 -0.91 26.91
CA LEU A 49 22.38 -2.35 26.82
C LEU A 49 21.87 -3.04 28.10
N GLU A 50 20.99 -4.01 27.94
CA GLU A 50 20.47 -4.83 29.03
C GLU A 50 20.64 -6.32 28.73
N VAL A 51 21.03 -7.08 29.75
CA VAL A 51 21.33 -8.52 29.70
C VAL A 51 20.31 -9.28 30.56
N LEU A 52 19.77 -10.38 30.04
CA LEU A 52 18.94 -11.30 30.81
C LEU A 52 19.82 -12.41 31.40
N TYR A 53 19.97 -12.39 32.72
CA TYR A 53 20.71 -13.41 33.47
C TYR A 53 19.88 -13.92 34.65
N GLN A 54 19.84 -15.24 34.85
CA GLN A 54 19.04 -15.91 35.88
C GLN A 54 17.56 -15.44 35.95
N GLY A 55 16.96 -15.19 34.78
CA GLY A 55 15.55 -14.79 34.68
C GLY A 55 15.24 -13.33 35.02
N ARG A 56 16.27 -12.49 35.26
CA ARG A 56 16.10 -11.06 35.56
C ARG A 56 16.95 -10.19 34.63
N TRP A 57 16.33 -9.13 34.10
CA TRP A 57 17.03 -8.12 33.31
C TRP A 57 17.88 -7.22 34.22
N GLY A 58 19.07 -6.88 33.75
CA GLY A 58 20.00 -5.95 34.37
C GLY A 58 20.87 -5.25 33.32
N THR A 59 21.62 -4.23 33.72
CA THR A 59 22.40 -3.38 32.82
C THR A 59 23.87 -3.82 32.73
N VAL A 60 24.64 -3.12 31.89
CA VAL A 60 26.09 -3.30 31.71
C VAL A 60 26.77 -1.97 32.05
N CYS A 61 27.82 -2.00 32.86
CA CYS A 61 28.61 -0.79 33.17
C CYS A 61 29.49 -0.39 31.97
N ASP A 62 29.71 0.92 31.81
CA ASP A 62 30.56 1.51 30.78
C ASP A 62 32.07 1.47 31.10
N ASP A 63 32.44 1.17 32.35
CA ASP A 63 33.83 0.96 32.75
C ASP A 63 34.45 -0.23 32.01
N GLY A 64 35.55 0.05 31.32
CA GLY A 64 36.24 -0.92 30.48
C GLY A 64 35.44 -1.41 29.26
N PHE A 65 34.22 -0.90 29.03
CA PHE A 65 33.40 -1.20 27.86
C PHE A 65 33.95 -0.43 26.66
N ASP A 66 34.21 -1.13 25.56
CA ASP A 66 34.84 -0.53 24.39
C ASP A 66 34.11 -0.88 23.08
N PHE A 67 34.69 -0.46 21.95
CA PHE A 67 34.13 -0.71 20.64
C PHE A 67 34.07 -2.20 20.27
N HIS A 68 34.98 -3.03 20.80
CA HIS A 68 34.95 -4.48 20.59
C HIS A 68 33.78 -5.11 21.33
N ALA A 69 33.54 -4.70 22.58
CA ALA A 69 32.36 -5.13 23.34
C ALA A 69 31.06 -4.69 22.67
N ALA A 70 31.00 -3.45 22.18
CA ALA A 70 29.86 -2.97 21.40
C ALA A 70 29.60 -3.81 20.14
N THR A 71 30.66 -4.21 19.44
CA THR A 71 30.56 -5.03 18.22
C THR A 71 29.98 -6.40 18.54
N VAL A 72 30.44 -7.05 19.62
CA VAL A 72 29.87 -8.32 20.10
C VAL A 72 28.40 -8.15 20.47
N ALA A 73 28.07 -7.10 21.23
CA ALA A 73 26.70 -6.79 21.63
C ALA A 73 25.76 -6.61 20.42
N CYS A 74 26.17 -5.79 19.45
CA CYS A 74 25.39 -5.53 18.24
C CYS A 74 25.22 -6.78 17.39
N ARG A 75 26.26 -7.62 17.29
CA ARG A 75 26.18 -8.88 16.56
C ARG A 75 25.24 -9.88 17.23
N GLN A 76 25.32 -9.99 18.55
CA GLN A 76 24.42 -10.82 19.35
C GLN A 76 22.96 -10.31 19.29
N LEU A 77 22.76 -8.99 19.10
CA LEU A 77 21.46 -8.36 18.83
C LEU A 77 20.97 -8.52 17.36
N GLY A 78 21.77 -9.14 16.49
CA GLY A 78 21.42 -9.44 15.09
C GLY A 78 21.87 -8.41 14.05
N TYR A 79 22.69 -7.43 14.43
CA TYR A 79 23.28 -6.44 13.53
C TYR A 79 24.63 -6.90 12.98
N THR A 80 25.08 -6.33 11.86
CA THR A 80 26.36 -6.73 11.26
C THR A 80 27.58 -6.20 12.03
N ALA A 81 27.46 -5.02 12.66
CA ALA A 81 28.53 -4.37 13.41
C ALA A 81 27.98 -3.32 14.39
N ALA A 82 28.83 -2.84 15.30
CA ALA A 82 28.60 -1.57 15.99
C ALA A 82 29.10 -0.39 15.14
N ILE A 83 28.37 0.72 15.16
CA ILE A 83 28.83 2.02 14.67
C ILE A 83 29.60 2.74 15.78
N THR A 84 29.07 2.70 17.01
CA THR A 84 29.72 3.27 18.20
C THR A 84 29.07 2.73 19.47
N TRP A 85 29.57 3.14 20.62
CA TRP A 85 28.99 2.91 21.94
C TRP A 85 28.92 4.21 22.73
N THR A 86 28.15 4.21 23.82
CA THR A 86 27.89 5.38 24.66
C THR A 86 28.10 5.04 26.12
N HIS A 87 28.63 6.00 26.88
CA HIS A 87 28.84 5.94 28.32
C HIS A 87 27.85 6.87 29.05
N SER A 88 27.97 6.91 30.37
CA SER A 88 27.26 7.78 31.30
C SER A 88 25.75 7.78 31.16
N ALA A 89 25.17 6.58 30.94
CA ALA A 89 23.73 6.39 30.79
C ALA A 89 23.08 7.34 29.76
N THR A 90 23.75 7.54 28.62
CA THR A 90 23.27 8.41 27.52
C THR A 90 21.84 8.09 27.10
N TYR A 91 21.46 6.81 27.06
CA TYR A 91 20.10 6.36 26.77
C TYR A 91 19.24 6.22 28.04
N GLY A 92 19.49 7.05 29.04
CA GLY A 92 18.84 7.02 30.34
C GLY A 92 19.38 5.93 31.26
N ARG A 93 19.09 6.08 32.56
CA ARG A 93 19.47 5.13 33.61
C ARG A 93 18.57 3.89 33.55
N GLY A 94 19.16 2.72 33.74
CA GLY A 94 18.44 1.48 33.96
C GLY A 94 18.00 1.33 35.41
N GLU A 95 17.43 0.16 35.70
CA GLU A 95 16.96 -0.22 37.02
C GLU A 95 17.35 -1.68 37.30
N GLY A 96 17.59 -2.00 38.57
CA GLY A 96 17.87 -3.36 39.01
C GLY A 96 19.37 -3.66 39.10
N PRO A 97 19.79 -4.92 38.87
CA PRO A 97 21.20 -5.29 38.97
C PRO A 97 22.01 -4.76 37.77
N ILE A 98 23.27 -4.40 38.02
CA ILE A 98 24.29 -4.23 36.97
C ILE A 98 24.98 -5.59 36.81
N TRP A 99 24.71 -6.28 35.71
CA TRP A 99 25.14 -7.67 35.55
C TRP A 99 26.60 -7.82 35.14
N LEU A 100 27.11 -6.89 34.35
CA LEU A 100 28.43 -6.96 33.76
C LEU A 100 29.16 -5.63 33.94
N ASP A 101 30.45 -5.73 34.22
CA ASP A 101 31.37 -4.63 34.48
C ASP A 101 32.78 -5.04 34.02
N ASN A 102 33.57 -4.07 33.55
CA ASN A 102 34.90 -4.24 32.97
C ASN A 102 34.88 -5.24 31.81
N VAL A 103 33.86 -5.11 30.96
CA VAL A 103 33.60 -6.02 29.84
C VAL A 103 34.59 -5.77 28.72
N ARG A 104 35.58 -6.65 28.58
CA ARG A 104 36.62 -6.59 27.56
C ARG A 104 36.48 -7.74 26.59
N CYS A 105 36.18 -7.41 25.34
CA CYS A 105 36.03 -8.36 24.25
C CYS A 105 37.15 -8.19 23.21
N GLY A 106 37.51 -9.25 22.50
CA GLY A 106 38.33 -9.22 21.29
C GLY A 106 37.54 -8.85 20.04
N GLY A 107 36.20 -8.89 20.09
CA GLY A 107 35.29 -8.52 18.99
C GLY A 107 34.76 -9.70 18.18
N SER A 108 35.25 -10.91 18.44
CA SER A 108 34.87 -12.14 17.71
C SER A 108 33.98 -13.10 18.52
N GLU A 109 33.74 -12.80 19.79
CA GLU A 109 32.93 -13.58 20.73
C GLU A 109 31.46 -13.64 20.30
N GLY A 110 30.83 -14.80 20.43
CA GLY A 110 29.43 -15.01 20.04
C GLY A 110 28.44 -14.35 20.99
N SER A 111 28.87 -14.09 22.22
CA SER A 111 28.05 -13.53 23.30
C SER A 111 28.89 -12.64 24.22
N LEU A 112 28.30 -11.59 24.78
CA LEU A 112 28.94 -10.78 25.82
C LEU A 112 29.30 -11.58 27.08
N ALA A 113 28.61 -12.69 27.34
CA ALA A 113 28.94 -13.61 28.43
C ALA A 113 30.27 -14.35 28.25
N GLU A 114 30.84 -14.35 27.04
CA GLU A 114 32.13 -14.97 26.73
C GLU A 114 33.31 -14.00 26.90
N CYS A 115 33.02 -12.70 26.99
CA CYS A 115 34.05 -11.68 27.17
C CYS A 115 34.61 -11.71 28.59
N VAL A 116 35.80 -11.16 28.79
CA VAL A 116 36.36 -11.01 30.13
C VAL A 116 35.56 -9.93 30.88
N HIS A 117 35.08 -10.25 32.08
CA HIS A 117 34.34 -9.33 32.95
C HIS A 117 34.55 -9.70 34.43
N ASN A 118 34.19 -8.81 35.37
CA ASN A 118 34.41 -8.99 36.82
C ASN A 118 33.57 -10.10 37.50
N GLY A 119 32.81 -10.87 36.72
CA GLY A 119 31.78 -11.81 37.20
C GLY A 119 30.37 -11.22 37.18
N TRP A 120 29.36 -12.08 37.27
CA TRP A 120 27.95 -11.69 37.18
C TRP A 120 27.47 -10.97 38.44
N GLY A 121 26.99 -9.73 38.28
CA GLY A 121 26.47 -8.93 39.40
C GLY A 121 27.55 -8.34 40.31
N THR A 122 28.83 -8.48 39.93
CA THR A 122 29.97 -7.88 40.62
C THR A 122 30.33 -6.59 39.91
N SER A 123 29.90 -5.46 40.46
CA SER A 123 30.20 -4.13 39.94
C SER A 123 30.24 -3.10 41.07
N ASP A 124 31.14 -2.12 40.97
CA ASP A 124 31.17 -0.92 41.81
C ASP A 124 30.50 0.30 41.15
N CYS A 125 29.97 0.13 39.94
CA CYS A 125 29.26 1.16 39.20
C CYS A 125 27.86 1.47 39.77
N HIS A 126 27.31 2.61 39.38
CA HIS A 126 25.91 2.97 39.55
C HIS A 126 25.20 3.13 38.19
N HIS A 127 23.87 3.18 38.13
CA HIS A 127 23.13 3.33 36.85
C HIS A 127 23.35 4.65 36.10
N GLY A 128 24.20 5.54 36.62
CA GLY A 128 24.69 6.68 35.85
C GLY A 128 25.80 6.30 34.88
N GLU A 129 26.29 5.07 34.95
CA GLU A 129 27.40 4.48 34.20
C GLU A 129 26.91 3.33 33.31
N ASP A 130 25.60 3.25 33.03
CA ASP A 130 25.07 2.21 32.15
C ASP A 130 25.55 2.46 30.70
N ALA A 131 26.14 1.43 30.11
CA ALA A 131 26.59 1.42 28.73
C ALA A 131 25.41 1.35 27.74
N GLY A 132 25.58 2.02 26.61
CA GLY A 132 24.70 1.93 25.45
C GLY A 132 25.46 1.65 24.17
N VAL A 133 24.74 1.21 23.14
CA VAL A 133 25.34 0.88 21.84
C VAL A 133 24.55 1.52 20.71
N VAL A 134 25.24 1.76 19.60
CA VAL A 134 24.69 2.18 18.32
C VAL A 134 25.12 1.16 17.28
N CYS A 135 24.17 0.36 16.79
CA CYS A 135 24.42 -0.71 15.83
C CYS A 135 24.24 -0.26 14.38
N SER A 136 24.88 -0.96 13.45
CA SER A 136 24.71 -0.72 12.02
C SER A 136 23.26 -0.94 11.58
N GLY A 137 22.76 -0.15 10.63
CA GLY A 137 21.42 -0.35 10.06
C GLY A 137 21.27 -1.64 9.23
N GLN A 138 22.37 -2.36 8.98
CA GLN A 138 22.38 -3.64 8.28
C GLN A 138 22.31 -4.79 9.29
N ARG A 139 21.34 -5.70 9.12
CA ARG A 139 21.21 -6.91 9.94
C ARG A 139 21.87 -8.12 9.30
N LEU A 140 22.31 -9.07 10.13
CA LEU A 140 22.89 -10.33 9.64
C LEU A 140 21.88 -11.10 8.76
N PRO A 141 22.31 -11.69 7.64
CA PRO A 141 21.45 -12.55 6.82
C PRO A 141 20.89 -13.70 7.66
N GLY A 142 19.57 -13.75 7.82
CA GLY A 142 18.87 -14.76 8.66
C GLY A 142 18.47 -14.29 10.06
N ALA A 143 18.90 -13.12 10.53
CA ALA A 143 18.53 -12.53 11.82
C ALA A 143 17.44 -11.44 11.73
N SER A 144 16.60 -11.48 10.68
CA SER A 144 15.41 -10.63 10.60
C SER A 144 14.22 -11.42 11.14
N PRO A 145 13.52 -10.96 12.21
CA PRO A 145 12.08 -11.06 12.15
C PRO A 145 11.70 -10.30 10.89
N ARG A 146 11.10 -10.96 9.89
CA ARG A 146 10.59 -10.26 8.70
C ARG A 146 9.54 -9.28 9.22
N VAL A 147 9.92 -8.01 9.40
CA VAL A 147 8.96 -6.97 9.79
C VAL A 147 7.92 -6.95 8.70
N LEU A 148 6.71 -7.40 9.02
CA LEU A 148 5.61 -7.49 8.08
C LEU A 148 5.26 -6.07 7.67
N PRO A 149 5.47 -5.63 6.41
CA PRO A 149 5.21 -4.25 6.05
C PRO A 149 3.72 -3.92 6.21
N VAL A 150 3.43 -2.79 6.84
CA VAL A 150 2.07 -2.29 7.10
C VAL A 150 1.95 -0.91 6.46
N ARG A 151 0.76 -0.57 5.94
CA ARG A 151 0.40 0.79 5.52
C ARG A 151 -1.03 1.12 5.92
N LEU A 152 -1.34 2.42 5.97
CA LEU A 152 -2.68 2.93 6.21
C LEU A 152 -3.24 3.56 4.93
N ARG A 153 -4.50 3.26 4.59
CA ARG A 153 -5.21 3.80 3.42
C ARG A 153 -6.52 4.47 3.81
N ALA A 154 -7.00 5.38 2.94
CA ALA A 154 -8.28 6.08 3.07
C ALA A 154 -8.49 6.83 4.40
N GLY A 155 -7.40 7.23 5.08
CA GLY A 155 -7.44 8.06 6.27
C GLY A 155 -7.50 9.55 5.95
N THR A 156 -8.27 10.31 6.72
CA THR A 156 -8.36 11.78 6.63
C THR A 156 -7.12 12.49 7.16
N HIS A 157 -6.41 11.86 8.11
CA HIS A 157 -5.25 12.42 8.79
C HIS A 157 -4.08 11.45 8.75
N ALA A 158 -2.87 11.98 8.94
CA ALA A 158 -1.71 11.14 9.17
C ALA A 158 -1.96 10.22 10.38
N GLY A 159 -1.51 8.97 10.31
CA GLY A 159 -1.73 7.99 11.37
C GLY A 159 -3.17 7.48 11.50
N GLU A 160 -4.05 7.77 10.54
CA GLU A 160 -5.39 7.18 10.48
C GLU A 160 -5.55 6.40 9.17
N GLY A 161 -6.35 5.32 9.20
CA GLY A 161 -6.75 4.62 7.98
C GLY A 161 -6.98 3.12 8.16
N ARG A 162 -7.48 2.49 7.10
CA ARG A 162 -7.58 1.04 6.95
C ARG A 162 -6.20 0.41 6.98
N VAL A 163 -6.05 -0.67 7.75
CA VAL A 163 -4.77 -1.38 7.89
C VAL A 163 -4.61 -2.37 6.74
N GLU A 164 -3.54 -2.21 5.98
CA GLU A 164 -3.12 -3.15 4.94
C GLU A 164 -1.74 -3.69 5.26
N VAL A 165 -1.54 -4.99 5.01
CA VAL A 165 -0.28 -5.72 5.23
C VAL A 165 0.23 -6.33 3.94
N LEU A 166 1.55 -6.40 3.79
CA LEU A 166 2.17 -7.02 2.63
C LEU A 166 2.56 -8.48 2.93
N ARG A 167 1.78 -9.44 2.42
CA ARG A 167 2.09 -10.88 2.52
C ARG A 167 2.18 -11.51 1.14
N HIS A 168 3.12 -12.44 0.97
CA HIS A 168 3.34 -13.15 -0.30
C HIS A 168 3.52 -12.22 -1.53
N GLY A 169 4.07 -11.02 -1.33
CA GLY A 169 4.28 -10.04 -2.40
C GLY A 169 3.02 -9.26 -2.81
N GLN A 170 1.90 -9.43 -2.10
CA GLN A 170 0.64 -8.73 -2.36
C GLN A 170 0.13 -8.00 -1.12
N TRP A 171 -0.32 -6.77 -1.30
CA TRP A 171 -1.03 -6.07 -0.24
C TRP A 171 -2.42 -6.66 -0.05
N GLY A 172 -2.86 -6.74 1.20
CA GLY A 172 -4.19 -7.20 1.57
C GLY A 172 -4.60 -6.67 2.93
N THR A 173 -5.87 -6.78 3.26
CA THR A 173 -6.45 -6.18 4.47
C THR A 173 -6.36 -7.10 5.69
N VAL A 174 -6.69 -6.55 6.85
CA VAL A 174 -6.81 -7.28 8.12
C VAL A 174 -8.27 -7.28 8.54
N CYS A 175 -8.81 -8.43 8.92
CA CYS A 175 -10.17 -8.55 9.42
C CYS A 175 -10.32 -8.01 10.85
N ASP A 176 -11.44 -7.38 11.14
CA ASP A 176 -11.76 -6.74 12.41
C ASP A 176 -12.16 -7.72 13.54
N LYS A 177 -12.29 -9.01 13.24
CA LYS A 177 -12.56 -10.05 14.25
C LYS A 177 -11.46 -10.03 15.30
N GLN A 178 -11.83 -9.74 16.54
CA GLN A 178 -10.93 -9.58 17.69
C GLN A 178 -9.86 -8.50 17.48
N TRP A 179 -10.11 -7.52 16.62
CA TRP A 179 -9.27 -6.36 16.47
C TRP A 179 -9.43 -5.43 17.67
N ASP A 180 -8.35 -5.23 18.42
CA ASP A 180 -8.37 -4.48 19.66
C ASP A 180 -7.35 -3.32 19.69
N LEU A 181 -7.38 -2.55 20.78
CA LEU A 181 -6.52 -1.38 20.95
C LEU A 181 -5.03 -1.76 21.09
N ALA A 182 -4.73 -2.97 21.56
CA ALA A 182 -3.35 -3.45 21.68
C ALA A 182 -2.76 -3.72 20.29
N ALA A 183 -3.50 -4.43 19.43
CA ALA A 183 -3.11 -4.67 18.04
C ALA A 183 -3.02 -3.37 17.23
N ALA A 184 -4.00 -2.48 17.39
CA ALA A 184 -3.95 -1.15 16.77
C ALA A 184 -2.71 -0.35 17.24
N SER A 185 -2.34 -0.45 18.52
CA SER A 185 -1.16 0.23 19.06
C SER A 185 0.15 -0.34 18.52
N VAL A 186 0.21 -1.64 18.24
CA VAL A 186 1.35 -2.26 17.54
C VAL A 186 1.50 -1.66 16.15
N VAL A 187 0.41 -1.52 15.38
CA VAL A 187 0.43 -0.86 14.06
C VAL A 187 0.91 0.58 14.16
N CYS A 188 0.33 1.37 15.07
CA CYS A 188 0.69 2.78 15.25
C CYS A 188 2.17 2.96 15.63
N ARG A 189 2.70 2.06 16.47
CA ARG A 189 4.11 2.07 16.87
C ARG A 189 5.02 1.62 15.74
N GLN A 190 4.61 0.59 15.00
CA GLN A 190 5.35 0.08 13.83
C GLN A 190 5.52 1.16 12.75
N LEU A 191 4.51 2.03 12.58
CA LEU A 191 4.54 3.15 11.63
C LEU A 191 5.23 4.41 12.16
N GLY A 192 5.76 4.38 13.39
CA GLY A 192 6.52 5.49 13.96
C GLY A 192 5.69 6.61 14.61
N TYR A 193 4.37 6.44 14.78
CA TYR A 193 3.54 7.42 15.47
C TYR A 193 3.65 7.29 17.00
N GLY A 194 2.98 6.30 17.57
CA GLY A 194 2.73 6.22 19.01
C GLY A 194 1.81 5.05 19.34
N THR A 195 0.95 5.22 20.34
CA THR A 195 -0.13 4.27 20.63
C THR A 195 -1.36 4.59 19.78
N ALA A 196 -2.28 3.63 19.69
CA ALA A 196 -3.57 3.86 19.07
C ALA A 196 -4.48 4.67 20.00
N LYS A 197 -5.15 5.67 19.42
CA LYS A 197 -6.31 6.35 20.01
C LYS A 197 -7.56 5.48 19.88
N GLN A 198 -7.73 4.82 18.73
CA GLN A 198 -8.87 3.95 18.43
C GLN A 198 -8.46 2.76 17.57
N ALA A 199 -9.04 1.60 17.87
CA ALA A 199 -9.15 0.46 16.98
C ALA A 199 -10.54 0.50 16.33
N LEU A 200 -10.59 0.53 15.00
CA LEU A 200 -11.82 0.70 14.23
C LEU A 200 -12.15 -0.61 13.50
N ALA A 201 -13.44 -0.92 13.46
CA ALA A 201 -14.02 -2.13 12.87
C ALA A 201 -15.14 -1.75 11.88
N GLY A 202 -15.62 -2.71 11.09
CA GLY A 202 -16.73 -2.53 10.15
C GLY A 202 -16.39 -1.64 8.96
N ALA A 203 -15.15 -1.71 8.46
CA ALA A 203 -14.67 -0.89 7.34
C ALA A 203 -14.94 0.62 7.50
N GLN A 204 -14.90 1.13 8.73
CA GLN A 204 -15.20 2.53 9.04
C GLN A 204 -14.33 3.56 8.30
N MET A 205 -13.18 3.12 7.76
CA MET A 205 -12.27 3.94 6.94
C MET A 205 -12.29 3.50 5.47
N GLY A 206 -13.41 2.96 4.98
CA GLY A 206 -13.56 2.45 3.62
C GLY A 206 -13.11 0.99 3.50
N GLN A 207 -13.60 0.33 2.45
CA GLN A 207 -13.32 -1.08 2.16
C GLN A 207 -12.04 -1.24 1.32
N GLY A 208 -11.32 -2.33 1.52
CA GLY A 208 -10.27 -2.77 0.61
C GLY A 208 -10.80 -3.58 -0.57
N LEU A 209 -9.88 -4.01 -1.42
CA LEU A 209 -10.09 -4.98 -2.48
C LEU A 209 -9.02 -6.07 -2.37
N GLY A 210 -9.32 -7.26 -2.89
CA GLY A 210 -8.34 -8.35 -3.02
C GLY A 210 -8.29 -9.26 -1.79
N PRO A 211 -7.12 -9.78 -1.40
CA PRO A 211 -7.02 -10.74 -0.31
C PRO A 211 -7.18 -10.06 1.06
N ILE A 212 -7.89 -10.74 1.96
CA ILE A 212 -7.81 -10.48 3.40
C ILE A 212 -6.72 -11.41 3.93
N HIS A 213 -5.66 -10.85 4.52
CA HIS A 213 -4.45 -11.62 4.86
C HIS A 213 -4.45 -12.17 6.28
N MET A 214 -5.13 -11.50 7.21
CA MET A 214 -5.08 -11.79 8.64
C MET A 214 -6.46 -11.67 9.26
N SER A 215 -6.77 -12.52 10.22
CA SER A 215 -7.98 -12.48 11.06
C SER A 215 -7.63 -12.84 12.51
N GLU A 216 -8.46 -12.44 13.47
CA GLU A 216 -8.26 -12.76 14.89
C GLU A 216 -6.87 -12.37 15.41
N VAL A 217 -6.45 -11.15 15.09
CA VAL A 217 -5.13 -10.63 15.46
C VAL A 217 -5.10 -10.29 16.95
N ARG A 218 -4.35 -11.07 17.72
CA ARG A 218 -4.16 -10.91 19.17
C ARG A 218 -2.72 -10.51 19.46
N CYS A 219 -2.54 -9.27 19.88
CA CYS A 219 -1.26 -8.75 20.32
C CYS A 219 -1.23 -8.63 21.85
N SER A 220 -0.07 -8.90 22.45
CA SER A 220 0.22 -8.55 23.85
C SER A 220 0.38 -7.04 24.04
N GLY A 221 0.70 -6.32 22.96
CA GLY A 221 0.91 -4.87 22.94
C GLY A 221 2.38 -4.46 22.97
N HIS A 222 3.32 -5.40 23.09
CA HIS A 222 4.77 -5.16 23.13
C HIS A 222 5.50 -5.54 21.83
N GLU A 223 4.81 -6.17 20.90
CA GLU A 223 5.33 -6.59 19.59
C GLU A 223 5.86 -5.41 18.79
N ARG A 224 6.94 -5.61 18.03
CA ARG A 224 7.54 -4.55 17.19
C ARG A 224 6.85 -4.43 15.84
N SER A 225 6.21 -5.50 15.39
CA SER A 225 5.49 -5.58 14.13
C SER A 225 4.21 -6.36 14.30
N LEU A 226 3.17 -6.01 13.53
CA LEU A 226 1.91 -6.76 13.52
C LEU A 226 2.12 -8.24 13.15
N GLY A 227 3.16 -8.56 12.38
CA GLY A 227 3.51 -9.94 12.03
C GLY A 227 4.06 -10.78 13.18
N GLU A 228 4.42 -10.18 14.32
CA GLU A 228 4.85 -10.90 15.52
C GLU A 228 3.67 -11.27 16.45
N CYS A 229 2.50 -10.66 16.23
CA CYS A 229 1.30 -10.99 16.99
C CYS A 229 0.77 -12.38 16.59
N ARG A 230 -0.04 -12.98 17.46
CA ARG A 230 -0.76 -14.21 17.10
C ARG A 230 -1.93 -13.84 16.20
N PHE A 231 -2.07 -14.46 15.04
CA PHE A 231 -3.19 -14.27 14.13
C PHE A 231 -3.56 -15.58 13.43
N GLN A 232 -4.73 -15.62 12.79
CA GLN A 232 -5.14 -16.67 11.87
C GLN A 232 -5.05 -16.16 10.44
N ASP A 233 -4.68 -17.03 9.50
CA ASP A 233 -4.86 -16.72 8.08
C ASP A 233 -6.36 -16.53 7.81
N ALA A 234 -6.73 -15.50 7.04
CA ALA A 234 -8.15 -15.18 6.85
C ALA A 234 -8.85 -16.14 5.87
N GLU A 235 -8.10 -17.01 5.17
CA GLU A 235 -8.65 -18.09 4.34
C GLU A 235 -9.54 -19.01 5.20
N GLY A 236 -10.85 -19.04 4.90
CA GLY A 236 -11.82 -19.82 5.67
C GLY A 236 -12.38 -19.14 6.93
N SER A 237 -11.98 -17.91 7.25
CA SER A 237 -12.49 -17.13 8.39
C SER A 237 -13.91 -16.59 8.18
N GLY A 238 -14.40 -16.57 6.93
CA GLY A 238 -15.68 -15.97 6.55
C GLY A 238 -15.70 -14.43 6.59
N CYS A 239 -14.55 -13.77 6.77
CA CYS A 239 -14.45 -12.31 6.69
C CYS A 239 -14.70 -11.81 5.26
N ARG A 240 -15.32 -10.64 5.16
CA ARG A 240 -15.52 -9.87 3.92
C ARG A 240 -14.93 -8.48 4.12
N HIS A 241 -14.78 -7.69 3.06
CA HIS A 241 -14.21 -6.33 3.15
C HIS A 241 -15.05 -5.36 3.98
N GLU A 242 -16.32 -5.65 4.22
CA GLU A 242 -17.16 -4.95 5.22
C GLU A 242 -16.58 -5.04 6.64
N SER A 243 -15.70 -6.02 6.90
CA SER A 243 -15.02 -6.28 8.17
C SER A 243 -13.56 -5.84 8.16
N ASP A 244 -13.13 -4.96 7.24
CA ASP A 244 -11.75 -4.49 7.21
C ASP A 244 -11.45 -3.61 8.44
N ALA A 245 -10.36 -3.93 9.13
CA ALA A 245 -9.88 -3.25 10.33
C ALA A 245 -9.16 -1.94 9.98
N ALA A 246 -9.28 -0.96 10.88
CA ALA A 246 -8.65 0.35 10.74
C ALA A 246 -8.09 0.83 12.10
N VAL A 247 -7.24 1.86 12.05
CA VAL A 247 -6.67 2.49 13.25
C VAL A 247 -6.75 4.00 13.18
N ARG A 248 -6.74 4.62 14.37
CA ARG A 248 -6.35 6.02 14.55
C ARG A 248 -5.24 6.10 15.58
N CYS A 249 -4.11 6.65 15.19
CA CYS A 249 -2.94 6.80 16.04
C CYS A 249 -2.93 8.14 16.78
N HIS A 250 -2.24 8.18 17.92
CA HIS A 250 -1.82 9.45 18.49
C HIS A 250 -0.67 10.03 17.65
N VAL A 251 -0.92 11.17 17.03
CA VAL A 251 0.09 11.94 16.27
C VAL A 251 0.51 13.15 17.10
N PRO A 252 1.83 13.43 17.23
CA PRO A 252 2.28 14.61 17.95
C PRO A 252 1.75 15.89 17.29
N HIS A 253 1.33 16.85 18.11
CA HIS A 253 0.86 18.14 17.63
C HIS A 253 2.05 18.98 17.14
N MET A 254 2.21 19.09 15.83
CA MET A 254 3.33 19.81 15.20
C MET A 254 3.03 21.30 14.93
N ASP A 255 1.87 21.79 15.37
CA ASP A 255 1.39 23.18 15.20
C ASP A 255 1.41 23.70 13.75
N PHE A 256 1.36 22.81 12.75
CA PHE A 256 1.22 23.22 11.36
C PHE A 256 -0.11 23.93 11.07
N GLN A 257 -1.12 23.71 11.90
CA GLN A 257 -2.44 24.34 11.79
C GLN A 257 -2.38 25.85 11.96
N SER A 258 -1.50 26.38 12.80
CA SER A 258 -1.40 27.83 13.04
C SER A 258 -0.84 28.61 11.84
N GLN A 259 -0.30 27.92 10.83
CA GLN A 259 0.35 28.50 9.67
C GLN A 259 -0.56 28.62 8.43
N VAL A 260 -1.79 28.11 8.50
CA VAL A 260 -2.77 28.14 7.39
C VAL A 260 -4.16 28.43 7.96
N ARG A 261 -4.98 29.17 7.23
CA ARG A 261 -6.41 29.35 7.57
C ARG A 261 -7.27 29.51 6.31
N LEU A 262 -8.57 29.25 6.46
CA LEU A 262 -9.58 29.54 5.44
C LEU A 262 -10.32 30.82 5.80
N ALA A 263 -10.59 31.67 4.80
CA ALA A 263 -11.29 32.93 5.00
C ALA A 263 -12.32 33.22 3.91
N GLY A 264 -13.42 33.87 4.30
CA GLY A 264 -14.47 34.34 3.39
C GLY A 264 -15.49 33.30 2.91
N GLY A 265 -15.30 32.01 3.25
CA GLY A 265 -16.24 30.94 2.95
C GLY A 265 -17.60 31.10 3.65
N ARG A 266 -18.62 30.38 3.16
CA ARG A 266 -19.95 30.35 3.81
C ARG A 266 -19.99 29.40 5.00
N SER A 267 -19.04 28.48 5.08
CA SER A 267 -18.83 27.56 6.20
C SER A 267 -17.35 27.49 6.59
N PRO A 268 -17.02 26.96 7.78
CA PRO A 268 -15.63 26.80 8.22
C PRO A 268 -14.77 25.88 7.33
N GLU A 269 -15.41 25.02 6.54
CA GLU A 269 -14.76 24.02 5.68
C GLU A 269 -14.41 24.56 4.29
N GLU A 270 -14.77 25.80 3.96
CA GLU A 270 -14.45 26.40 2.69
C GLU A 270 -13.89 27.81 2.81
N GLY A 271 -13.13 28.23 1.81
CA GLY A 271 -12.66 29.61 1.73
C GLY A 271 -11.38 29.76 0.93
N VAL A 272 -10.92 31.01 0.91
CA VAL A 272 -9.61 31.38 0.36
C VAL A 272 -8.52 30.81 1.28
N VAL A 273 -7.51 30.18 0.68
CA VAL A 273 -6.35 29.66 1.42
C VAL A 273 -5.39 30.80 1.75
N GLU A 274 -5.25 31.08 3.03
CA GLU A 274 -4.31 32.06 3.57
C GLU A 274 -3.20 31.33 4.33
N VAL A 275 -1.96 31.75 4.12
CA VAL A 275 -0.76 31.14 4.70
C VAL A 275 0.08 32.18 5.43
N LEU A 276 0.66 31.78 6.56
CA LEU A 276 1.59 32.58 7.33
C LEU A 276 3.02 32.26 6.88
N LEU A 277 3.72 33.24 6.31
CA LEU A 277 5.09 33.07 5.82
C LEU A 277 5.99 34.24 6.21
N PRO A 278 7.31 34.00 6.39
CA PRO A 278 8.27 35.07 6.55
C PRO A 278 8.50 35.78 5.22
N VAL A 279 8.17 37.06 5.16
CA VAL A 279 8.46 37.93 4.02
C VAL A 279 9.27 39.12 4.51
N GLN A 280 10.46 39.31 3.93
CA GLN A 280 11.41 40.34 4.36
C GLN A 280 11.72 40.28 5.89
N GLY A 281 11.79 39.06 6.44
CA GLY A 281 12.12 38.84 7.85
C GLY A 281 10.97 39.03 8.84
N ARG A 282 9.73 39.31 8.39
CA ARG A 282 8.54 39.38 9.25
C ARG A 282 7.50 38.34 8.83
N LEU A 283 6.87 37.70 9.81
CA LEU A 283 5.74 36.82 9.54
C LEU A 283 4.53 37.67 9.12
N GLN A 284 3.96 37.34 7.97
CA GLN A 284 2.75 37.99 7.47
C GLN A 284 1.81 36.96 6.85
N TRP A 285 0.51 37.21 6.99
CA TRP A 285 -0.51 36.47 6.27
C TRP A 285 -0.56 36.91 4.82
N GLY A 286 -0.82 35.95 3.93
CA GLY A 286 -1.10 36.24 2.53
C GLY A 286 -1.76 35.07 1.84
N ARG A 287 -2.18 35.30 0.59
CA ARG A 287 -2.87 34.31 -0.24
C ARG A 287 -1.90 33.43 -1.02
N VAL A 288 -2.41 32.30 -1.47
CA VAL A 288 -1.74 31.40 -2.41
C VAL A 288 -2.25 31.69 -3.82
N CYS A 289 -1.35 31.68 -4.81
CA CYS A 289 -1.71 31.84 -6.22
C CYS A 289 -2.57 30.65 -6.69
N GLY A 290 -3.70 30.93 -7.36
CA GLY A 290 -4.58 29.89 -7.88
C GLY A 290 -4.09 29.20 -9.15
N ALA A 291 -3.04 29.72 -9.80
CA ALA A 291 -2.51 29.14 -11.04
C ALA A 291 -2.01 27.72 -10.80
N GLN A 292 -2.58 26.76 -11.54
CA GLN A 292 -2.28 25.33 -11.45
C GLN A 292 -2.63 24.67 -10.10
N TRP A 293 -3.46 25.33 -9.29
CA TRP A 293 -3.98 24.77 -8.04
C TRP A 293 -4.94 23.60 -8.32
N GLY A 294 -4.65 22.44 -7.74
CA GLY A 294 -5.39 21.19 -7.94
C GLY A 294 -5.83 20.53 -6.64
N LEU A 295 -6.44 19.34 -6.77
CA LEU A 295 -6.94 18.59 -5.62
C LEU A 295 -5.83 18.11 -4.68
N ASN A 296 -4.64 17.76 -5.19
CA ASN A 296 -3.54 17.32 -4.33
C ASN A 296 -3.12 18.41 -3.34
N GLU A 297 -3.01 19.66 -3.80
CA GLU A 297 -2.70 20.79 -2.94
C GLU A 297 -3.84 21.06 -1.94
N ALA A 298 -5.08 20.99 -2.41
CA ALA A 298 -6.25 21.15 -1.55
C ALA A 298 -6.34 20.07 -0.47
N MET A 299 -6.01 18.81 -0.79
CA MET A 299 -5.97 17.69 0.16
C MET A 299 -4.99 17.96 1.29
N VAL A 300 -3.81 18.51 0.96
CA VAL A 300 -2.81 18.90 1.97
C VAL A 300 -3.37 19.99 2.88
N VAL A 301 -4.06 21.00 2.34
CA VAL A 301 -4.67 22.09 3.14
C VAL A 301 -5.77 21.55 4.06
N CYS A 302 -6.74 20.80 3.53
CA CYS A 302 -7.84 20.25 4.32
C CYS A 302 -7.33 19.33 5.43
N ARG A 303 -6.33 18.50 5.13
CA ARG A 303 -5.69 17.64 6.13
C ARG A 303 -4.90 18.44 7.16
N GLN A 304 -4.12 19.43 6.73
CA GLN A 304 -3.35 20.30 7.62
C GLN A 304 -4.26 20.98 8.65
N LEU A 305 -5.43 21.46 8.22
CA LEU A 305 -6.45 22.09 9.06
C LEU A 305 -7.31 21.11 9.88
N GLY A 306 -7.16 19.80 9.67
CA GLY A 306 -7.99 18.79 10.35
C GLY A 306 -9.44 18.74 9.86
N LEU A 307 -9.70 19.19 8.63
CA LEU A 307 -11.04 19.29 8.01
C LEU A 307 -11.36 18.10 7.09
N GLY A 308 -10.51 17.07 7.07
CA GLY A 308 -10.71 15.87 6.26
C GLY A 308 -10.10 15.96 4.86
N PHE A 309 -10.85 15.49 3.87
CA PHE A 309 -10.47 15.48 2.46
C PHE A 309 -10.85 16.79 1.77
N ALA A 310 -10.18 17.14 0.69
CA ALA A 310 -10.63 18.20 -0.19
C ALA A 310 -11.69 17.67 -1.14
N SER A 311 -12.87 18.27 -1.15
CA SER A 311 -13.90 18.01 -2.17
C SER A 311 -13.66 18.81 -3.45
N HIS A 312 -13.16 20.05 -3.32
CA HIS A 312 -12.93 20.96 -4.44
C HIS A 312 -11.64 21.75 -4.27
N ALA A 313 -10.95 21.95 -5.39
CA ALA A 313 -9.85 22.90 -5.53
C ALA A 313 -10.29 24.02 -6.48
N LEU A 314 -10.20 25.26 -6.00
CA LEU A 314 -10.66 26.45 -6.70
C LEU A 314 -9.46 27.31 -7.09
N GLN A 315 -9.31 27.58 -8.39
CA GLN A 315 -8.26 28.46 -8.91
C GLN A 315 -8.66 29.93 -8.82
N GLU A 316 -9.96 30.21 -8.74
CA GLU A 316 -10.52 31.56 -8.67
C GLU A 316 -11.54 31.63 -7.53
N THR A 317 -11.41 32.67 -6.71
CA THR A 317 -12.16 32.82 -5.46
C THR A 317 -12.71 34.25 -5.30
N TRP A 318 -13.00 34.92 -6.41
CA TRP A 318 -13.45 36.32 -6.44
C TRP A 318 -14.70 36.62 -5.58
N TYR A 319 -15.52 35.61 -5.27
CA TYR A 319 -16.73 35.71 -4.48
C TYR A 319 -16.49 35.57 -2.97
N TRP A 320 -15.28 35.19 -2.53
CA TRP A 320 -14.88 35.19 -1.13
C TRP A 320 -13.99 36.39 -0.85
N ALA A 321 -14.40 37.24 0.09
CA ALA A 321 -13.67 38.47 0.41
C ALA A 321 -12.26 38.20 0.98
N GLY A 322 -12.08 37.07 1.67
CA GLY A 322 -10.88 36.75 2.44
C GLY A 322 -10.63 37.75 3.58
N SER A 323 -9.48 37.66 4.22
CA SER A 323 -9.09 38.55 5.31
C SER A 323 -8.36 39.79 4.78
N PRO A 324 -8.61 41.00 5.33
CA PRO A 324 -7.96 42.24 4.88
C PRO A 324 -6.44 42.23 5.04
N ASP A 325 -5.93 41.59 6.09
CA ASP A 325 -4.51 41.42 6.43
C ASP A 325 -3.77 40.43 5.51
N ALA A 326 -4.49 39.69 4.67
CA ALA A 326 -3.94 38.67 3.77
C ALA A 326 -4.15 38.99 2.28
N SER A 327 -4.36 40.25 1.90
CA SER A 327 -4.70 40.64 0.52
C SER A 327 -3.63 40.32 -0.54
N ARG A 328 -2.36 40.19 -0.14
CA ARG A 328 -1.23 39.94 -1.06
C ARG A 328 -0.99 38.46 -1.28
N VAL A 329 -0.61 38.08 -2.51
CA VAL A 329 -0.13 36.72 -2.80
C VAL A 329 1.30 36.57 -2.31
N VAL A 330 1.56 35.56 -1.46
CA VAL A 330 2.86 35.30 -0.81
C VAL A 330 3.42 33.92 -1.14
N MET A 331 2.65 33.07 -1.83
CA MET A 331 3.05 31.73 -2.24
C MET A 331 2.51 31.43 -3.65
N SER A 332 3.32 30.83 -4.52
CA SER A 332 2.95 30.51 -5.91
C SER A 332 3.64 29.27 -6.44
N GLY A 333 3.05 28.66 -7.48
CA GLY A 333 3.61 27.45 -8.11
C GLY A 333 3.63 26.26 -7.16
N VAL A 334 2.65 26.19 -6.25
CA VAL A 334 2.56 25.11 -5.25
C VAL A 334 2.20 23.82 -5.96
N ARG A 335 3.02 22.80 -5.76
CA ARG A 335 2.84 21.45 -6.30
C ARG A 335 3.08 20.44 -5.18
N CYS A 336 2.03 19.73 -4.82
CA CYS A 336 2.05 18.71 -3.78
C CYS A 336 1.97 17.31 -4.39
N ALA A 337 2.72 16.37 -3.81
CA ALA A 337 2.52 14.94 -4.03
C ALA A 337 1.20 14.45 -3.43
N GLY A 338 0.69 15.14 -2.40
CA GLY A 338 -0.53 14.82 -1.66
C GLY A 338 -0.25 14.10 -0.34
N THR A 339 1.01 13.79 -0.02
CA THR A 339 1.44 13.12 1.22
C THR A 339 2.02 14.09 2.26
N GLU A 340 2.27 15.33 1.87
CA GLU A 340 2.83 16.37 2.73
C GLU A 340 1.93 16.66 3.94
N LEU A 341 2.52 16.89 5.11
CA LEU A 341 1.75 17.20 6.33
C LEU A 341 1.30 18.66 6.38
N ALA A 342 1.98 19.53 5.63
CA ALA A 342 1.72 20.95 5.58
C ALA A 342 2.00 21.50 4.17
N LEU A 343 1.22 22.49 3.74
CA LEU A 343 1.34 23.13 2.43
C LEU A 343 2.74 23.72 2.20
N GLN A 344 3.39 24.18 3.27
CA GLN A 344 4.75 24.72 3.27
C GLN A 344 5.82 23.70 2.87
N GLN A 345 5.54 22.40 2.96
CA GLN A 345 6.44 21.31 2.57
C GLN A 345 6.34 20.97 1.08
N CYS A 346 5.28 21.40 0.40
CA CYS A 346 5.10 21.18 -1.03
C CYS A 346 6.14 21.96 -1.84
N GLN A 347 6.45 21.45 -3.03
CA GLN A 347 7.30 22.18 -3.97
C GLN A 347 6.65 23.51 -4.33
N ARG A 348 7.45 24.57 -4.40
CA ARG A 348 6.98 25.91 -4.76
C ARG A 348 8.05 26.69 -5.50
N HIS A 349 7.62 27.68 -6.26
CA HIS A 349 8.56 28.63 -6.86
C HIS A 349 9.17 29.55 -5.78
N GLY A 350 10.38 30.02 -6.02
CA GLY A 350 10.88 31.24 -5.39
C GLY A 350 11.57 32.07 -6.48
N PRO A 351 11.37 33.39 -6.59
CA PRO A 351 10.35 34.31 -6.04
C PRO A 351 8.87 34.00 -6.36
N VAL A 352 7.94 34.75 -5.75
CA VAL A 352 6.49 34.65 -6.02
C VAL A 352 6.18 35.23 -7.40
N HIS A 353 5.62 34.41 -8.28
CA HIS A 353 5.14 34.83 -9.60
C HIS A 353 3.72 34.29 -9.81
N CYS A 354 2.77 35.19 -10.01
CA CYS A 354 1.36 34.84 -10.24
C CYS A 354 0.88 35.66 -11.44
N PRO A 355 0.85 35.07 -12.66
CA PRO A 355 0.55 35.80 -13.90
C PRO A 355 -0.87 36.41 -13.89
N SER A 356 -1.80 35.78 -13.17
CA SER A 356 -3.12 36.31 -12.84
C SER A 356 -3.07 36.87 -11.41
N GLY A 357 -2.49 38.06 -11.23
CA GLY A 357 -2.07 38.57 -9.92
C GLY A 357 -3.15 39.31 -9.12
N GLY A 358 -3.46 38.80 -7.92
CA GLY A 358 -3.96 39.59 -6.78
C GLY A 358 -5.48 39.60 -6.56
N GLY A 359 -5.90 39.19 -5.36
CA GLY A 359 -7.30 39.28 -4.89
C GLY A 359 -8.23 38.19 -5.44
N ARG A 360 -8.53 38.21 -6.75
CA ARG A 360 -9.57 37.37 -7.38
C ARG A 360 -9.11 35.98 -7.83
N PHE A 361 -7.82 35.82 -8.16
CA PHE A 361 -7.21 34.57 -8.64
C PHE A 361 -6.40 33.87 -7.52
N SER A 362 -6.97 33.84 -6.33
CA SER A 362 -6.38 33.16 -5.19
C SER A 362 -6.91 31.74 -5.07
N ALA A 363 -6.04 30.83 -4.65
CA ALA A 363 -6.42 29.46 -4.41
C ALA A 363 -7.46 29.37 -3.28
N GLY A 364 -8.45 28.52 -3.48
CA GLY A 364 -9.47 28.18 -2.50
C GLY A 364 -9.65 26.67 -2.40
N VAL A 365 -10.27 26.26 -1.31
CA VAL A 365 -10.61 24.86 -1.06
C VAL A 365 -12.00 24.75 -0.47
N THR A 366 -12.63 23.60 -0.70
CA THR A 366 -13.79 23.13 0.06
C THR A 366 -13.46 21.75 0.61
N CYS A 367 -13.52 21.58 1.92
CA CYS A 367 -13.19 20.34 2.61
C CYS A 367 -14.45 19.52 2.96
N THR A 368 -14.27 18.22 3.17
CA THR A 368 -15.31 17.27 3.54
C THR A 368 -14.73 16.17 4.44
N ALA A 369 -15.54 15.67 5.39
CA ALA A 369 -15.14 14.58 6.26
C ALA A 369 -15.08 13.21 5.54
N TYR A 370 -15.79 13.06 4.41
CA TYR A 370 -15.94 11.81 3.68
C TYR A 370 -15.73 12.02 2.18
N ALA A 371 -15.09 11.04 1.54
CA ALA A 371 -14.83 11.01 0.11
C ALA A 371 -15.12 9.59 -0.47
N PRO A 372 -15.47 9.48 -1.76
CA PRO A 372 -15.52 8.20 -2.47
C PRO A 372 -14.11 7.59 -2.66
N ASP A 373 -14.03 6.33 -3.08
CA ASP A 373 -12.77 5.64 -3.39
C ASP A 373 -13.02 4.70 -4.56
N LEU A 374 -12.56 5.05 -5.76
CA LEU A 374 -12.87 4.33 -6.98
C LEU A 374 -11.81 3.29 -7.31
N VAL A 375 -12.24 2.03 -7.38
CA VAL A 375 -11.35 0.91 -7.65
C VAL A 375 -11.86 0.09 -8.82
N MET A 376 -10.97 -0.17 -9.77
CA MET A 376 -11.24 -0.98 -10.95
C MET A 376 -11.18 -2.48 -10.62
N ASN A 377 -12.17 -3.25 -11.05
CA ASN A 377 -12.13 -4.71 -10.97
C ASN A 377 -11.15 -5.28 -12.02
N ALA A 378 -9.92 -5.55 -11.59
CA ALA A 378 -8.85 -6.06 -12.44
C ALA A 378 -9.12 -7.47 -13.00
N GLN A 379 -9.81 -8.32 -12.23
CA GLN A 379 -10.14 -9.69 -12.65
C GLN A 379 -11.11 -9.69 -13.83
N LEU A 380 -12.17 -8.87 -13.76
CA LEU A 380 -13.16 -8.77 -14.82
C LEU A 380 -12.53 -8.33 -16.15
N VAL A 381 -11.58 -7.40 -16.12
CA VAL A 381 -10.83 -6.98 -17.30
C VAL A 381 -10.09 -8.16 -17.91
N GLN A 382 -9.39 -8.95 -17.09
CA GLN A 382 -8.63 -10.11 -17.56
C GLN A 382 -9.52 -11.17 -18.21
N GLU A 383 -10.69 -11.43 -17.62
CA GLU A 383 -11.61 -12.49 -18.06
C GLU A 383 -12.41 -12.11 -19.31
N THR A 384 -12.67 -10.82 -19.52
CA THR A 384 -13.54 -10.33 -20.59
C THR A 384 -12.77 -9.73 -21.77
N ALA A 385 -11.44 -9.80 -21.77
CA ALA A 385 -10.63 -9.23 -22.84
C ALA A 385 -10.60 -10.10 -24.10
N TYR A 386 -10.89 -9.52 -25.27
CA TYR A 386 -10.79 -10.20 -26.56
C TYR A 386 -10.53 -9.23 -27.72
N LEU A 387 -10.17 -9.79 -28.88
CA LEU A 387 -10.01 -9.04 -30.13
C LEU A 387 -11.26 -9.14 -30.99
N GLU A 388 -11.66 -8.01 -31.59
CA GLU A 388 -12.70 -7.95 -32.62
C GLU A 388 -12.17 -7.16 -33.83
N ASP A 389 -12.27 -7.74 -35.03
CA ASP A 389 -12.09 -7.01 -36.28
C ASP A 389 -13.47 -6.52 -36.75
N ARG A 390 -13.76 -5.23 -36.57
CA ARG A 390 -15.08 -4.64 -36.81
C ARG A 390 -15.10 -3.79 -38.09
N PRO A 391 -16.07 -3.99 -39.01
CA PRO A 391 -16.13 -3.23 -40.25
C PRO A 391 -16.44 -1.75 -39.99
N LEU A 392 -15.83 -0.87 -40.80
CA LEU A 392 -16.00 0.59 -40.65
C LEU A 392 -17.47 1.02 -40.78
N GLY A 393 -18.27 0.37 -41.62
CA GLY A 393 -19.70 0.67 -41.72
C GLY A 393 -20.50 0.61 -40.40
N LEU A 394 -19.97 -0.05 -39.35
CA LEU A 394 -20.57 -0.16 -38.02
C LEU A 394 -19.93 0.75 -36.96
N LEU A 395 -19.00 1.64 -37.36
CA LEU A 395 -18.16 2.41 -36.44
C LEU A 395 -18.32 3.93 -36.60
N TYR A 396 -19.32 4.41 -37.35
CA TYR A 396 -19.56 5.86 -37.57
C TYR A 396 -19.69 6.63 -36.25
N CYS A 397 -20.54 6.13 -35.35
CA CYS A 397 -20.73 6.72 -34.02
C CYS A 397 -19.44 6.77 -33.21
N ALA A 398 -18.70 5.66 -33.17
CA ALA A 398 -17.45 5.58 -32.44
C ALA A 398 -16.35 6.50 -33.04
N HIS A 399 -16.40 6.77 -34.35
CA HIS A 399 -15.50 7.70 -35.02
C HIS A 399 -15.82 9.16 -34.66
N GLU A 400 -17.11 9.53 -34.68
CA GLU A 400 -17.57 10.86 -34.25
C GLU A 400 -17.21 11.14 -32.78
N GLU A 401 -17.26 10.11 -31.93
CA GLU A 401 -16.83 10.18 -30.52
C GLU A 401 -15.32 10.07 -30.30
N ARG A 402 -14.52 9.98 -31.37
CA ARG A 402 -13.05 9.86 -31.30
C ARG A 402 -12.55 8.60 -30.56
N CYS A 403 -13.31 7.51 -30.59
CA CYS A 403 -12.95 6.24 -29.97
C CYS A 403 -12.06 5.34 -30.84
N LEU A 404 -11.67 5.79 -32.04
CA LEU A 404 -10.77 5.08 -32.95
C LEU A 404 -9.40 5.78 -33.00
N SER A 405 -8.36 5.04 -33.41
CA SER A 405 -7.05 5.66 -33.62
C SER A 405 -7.10 6.68 -34.77
N ARG A 406 -6.16 7.63 -34.78
CA ARG A 406 -6.08 8.68 -35.82
C ARG A 406 -5.97 8.13 -37.25
N SER A 407 -5.49 6.89 -37.45
CA SER A 407 -5.42 6.32 -38.80
C SER A 407 -6.80 6.10 -39.41
N ALA A 408 -7.86 5.99 -38.60
CA ALA A 408 -9.24 5.87 -39.06
C ALA A 408 -9.75 7.13 -39.81
N ASP A 409 -9.20 8.31 -39.52
CA ASP A 409 -9.57 9.58 -40.17
C ASP A 409 -9.24 9.61 -41.67
N HIS A 410 -8.29 8.77 -42.09
CA HIS A 410 -7.80 8.70 -43.46
C HIS A 410 -8.26 7.44 -44.21
N MET A 411 -9.10 6.60 -43.60
CA MET A 411 -9.63 5.40 -44.24
C MET A 411 -10.78 5.73 -45.20
N GLN A 412 -11.01 4.85 -46.17
CA GLN A 412 -12.12 4.98 -47.12
C GLN A 412 -13.40 4.34 -46.55
N TRP A 413 -14.20 5.12 -45.83
CA TRP A 413 -15.48 4.67 -45.26
C TRP A 413 -16.51 4.33 -46.36
N PRO A 414 -17.30 3.24 -46.24
CA PRO A 414 -17.40 2.28 -45.12
C PRO A 414 -16.50 1.03 -45.26
N TYR A 415 -15.50 1.03 -46.16
CA TYR A 415 -14.75 -0.17 -46.54
C TYR A 415 -13.52 -0.39 -45.66
N GLY A 416 -13.35 -1.62 -45.17
CA GLY A 416 -12.24 -2.01 -44.31
C GLY A 416 -12.70 -2.30 -42.89
N HIS A 417 -11.73 -2.58 -42.02
CA HIS A 417 -11.98 -3.01 -40.65
C HIS A 417 -11.01 -2.30 -39.70
N ARG A 418 -11.42 -2.19 -38.44
CA ARG A 418 -10.57 -1.80 -37.31
C ARG A 418 -10.40 -2.99 -36.38
N ARG A 419 -9.20 -3.15 -35.84
CA ARG A 419 -8.92 -4.16 -34.83
C ARG A 419 -9.02 -3.57 -33.44
N LEU A 420 -9.97 -4.07 -32.67
CA LEU A 420 -10.35 -3.52 -31.38
C LEU A 420 -10.00 -4.52 -30.27
N LEU A 421 -9.20 -4.09 -29.29
CA LEU A 421 -9.02 -4.80 -28.03
C LEU A 421 -10.13 -4.39 -27.08
N ARG A 422 -11.15 -5.26 -26.95
CA ARG A 422 -12.29 -5.06 -26.05
C ARG A 422 -12.06 -5.66 -24.69
N PHE A 423 -12.71 -5.11 -23.68
CA PHE A 423 -12.71 -5.58 -22.29
C PHE A 423 -13.87 -4.92 -21.53
N SER A 424 -14.33 -5.47 -20.41
CA SER A 424 -15.31 -4.78 -19.55
C SER A 424 -14.59 -3.94 -18.49
N SER A 425 -15.15 -2.78 -18.16
CA SER A 425 -14.72 -2.02 -16.98
C SER A 425 -15.79 -1.98 -15.92
N GLN A 426 -15.44 -2.39 -14.70
CA GLN A 426 -16.31 -2.29 -13.54
C GLN A 426 -15.58 -1.49 -12.47
N ILE A 427 -16.16 -0.35 -12.09
CA ILE A 427 -15.59 0.61 -11.16
C ILE A 427 -16.43 0.56 -9.88
N HIS A 428 -15.81 0.14 -8.79
CA HIS A 428 -16.40 0.07 -7.46
C HIS A 428 -16.21 1.39 -6.72
N ASN A 429 -17.18 1.82 -5.92
CA ASN A 429 -16.98 2.87 -4.92
C ASN A 429 -16.82 2.23 -3.53
N LEU A 430 -15.57 2.07 -3.09
CA LEU A 430 -15.20 1.48 -1.80
C LEU A 430 -14.98 2.53 -0.69
N GLY A 431 -15.30 3.79 -0.99
CA GLY A 431 -15.09 4.92 -0.10
C GLY A 431 -16.20 5.06 0.93
N ARG A 432 -16.39 6.30 1.41
CA ARG A 432 -17.35 6.62 2.48
C ARG A 432 -18.39 7.66 2.07
N ALA A 433 -18.32 8.14 0.85
CA ALA A 433 -19.28 9.03 0.25
C ALA A 433 -19.57 8.59 -1.18
N ASP A 434 -20.72 9.03 -1.70
CA ASP A 434 -21.07 8.78 -3.09
C ASP A 434 -20.06 9.48 -4.01
N PHE A 435 -19.68 8.80 -5.08
CA PHE A 435 -19.00 9.46 -6.18
C PHE A 435 -20.03 10.24 -7.00
N ARG A 436 -19.78 11.52 -7.23
CA ARG A 436 -20.68 12.38 -8.00
C ARG A 436 -19.90 13.20 -9.03
N PRO A 437 -20.51 13.48 -10.20
CA PRO A 437 -19.88 14.35 -11.19
C PRO A 437 -19.69 15.76 -10.61
N ARG A 438 -18.55 16.37 -10.93
CA ARG A 438 -18.19 17.73 -10.48
C ARG A 438 -19.22 18.78 -10.90
N MET A 439 -19.71 18.67 -12.12
CA MET A 439 -20.63 19.64 -12.71
C MET A 439 -22.07 19.13 -12.66
N GLY A 440 -23.00 20.04 -12.38
CA GLY A 440 -24.42 19.76 -12.45
C GLY A 440 -24.92 19.59 -13.89
N ARG A 441 -26.21 19.25 -14.01
CA ARG A 441 -26.88 18.89 -15.27
C ARG A 441 -26.72 19.88 -16.44
N HIS A 442 -26.46 21.15 -16.15
CA HIS A 442 -26.27 22.19 -17.16
C HIS A 442 -25.01 21.99 -18.02
N ALA A 443 -24.02 21.23 -17.54
CA ALA A 443 -22.79 20.93 -18.26
C ALA A 443 -22.82 19.55 -18.93
N TRP A 444 -23.87 18.77 -18.73
CA TRP A 444 -23.94 17.40 -19.25
C TRP A 444 -24.25 17.42 -20.75
N THR A 445 -23.54 16.62 -21.51
CA THR A 445 -23.67 16.54 -22.96
C THR A 445 -24.55 15.35 -23.33
N TRP A 446 -25.58 15.57 -24.17
CA TRP A 446 -26.36 14.46 -24.72
C TRP A 446 -25.57 13.78 -25.82
N HIS A 447 -25.56 12.45 -25.82
CA HIS A 447 -24.91 11.71 -26.88
C HIS A 447 -25.90 10.93 -27.74
N GLN A 448 -25.89 11.25 -29.03
CA GLN A 448 -26.87 10.74 -29.98
C GLN A 448 -26.76 9.23 -30.18
N CYS A 449 -25.55 8.67 -30.12
CA CYS A 449 -25.31 7.26 -30.35
C CYS A 449 -25.71 6.39 -29.14
N HIS A 450 -25.55 6.90 -27.92
CA HIS A 450 -25.86 6.17 -26.69
C HIS A 450 -27.21 6.53 -26.07
N ARG A 451 -27.88 7.56 -26.60
CA ARG A 451 -29.21 8.03 -26.20
C ARG A 451 -29.34 8.29 -24.70
N HIS A 452 -28.30 8.85 -24.10
CA HIS A 452 -28.31 9.37 -22.72
C HIS A 452 -27.33 10.53 -22.57
N PHE A 453 -27.36 11.18 -21.40
CA PHE A 453 -26.47 12.29 -21.05
C PHE A 453 -25.19 11.79 -20.38
N HIS A 454 -24.08 12.42 -20.69
CA HIS A 454 -22.80 12.17 -20.05
C HIS A 454 -22.44 13.30 -19.11
N SER A 455 -22.13 12.94 -17.87
CA SER A 455 -21.85 13.89 -16.79
C SER A 455 -20.37 14.24 -16.66
N ILE A 456 -19.50 13.46 -17.31
CA ILE A 456 -18.05 13.64 -17.36
C ILE A 456 -17.51 13.21 -18.73
N GLU A 457 -16.63 14.02 -19.31
CA GLU A 457 -16.12 13.82 -20.67
C GLU A 457 -15.07 12.69 -20.74
N VAL A 458 -14.13 12.67 -19.77
CA VAL A 458 -13.07 11.65 -19.67
C VAL A 458 -12.97 11.14 -18.23
N PHE A 459 -13.61 10.01 -17.94
CA PHE A 459 -13.52 9.37 -16.62
C PHE A 459 -12.44 8.29 -16.56
N THR A 460 -12.13 7.64 -17.68
CA THR A 460 -11.07 6.61 -17.72
C THR A 460 -10.19 6.76 -18.95
N HIS A 461 -8.88 6.66 -18.77
CA HIS A 461 -7.93 6.46 -19.88
C HIS A 461 -7.58 4.99 -20.03
N TYR A 462 -7.57 4.51 -21.27
CA TYR A 462 -7.15 3.16 -21.63
C TYR A 462 -5.85 3.26 -22.42
N ASP A 463 -4.76 2.80 -21.85
CA ASP A 463 -3.45 2.91 -22.47
C ASP A 463 -2.90 1.51 -22.75
N LEU A 464 -2.34 1.34 -23.95
CA LEU A 464 -1.43 0.25 -24.24
C LEU A 464 -0.02 0.83 -24.28
N LEU A 465 0.85 0.33 -23.41
CA LEU A 465 2.19 0.83 -23.18
C LEU A 465 3.24 -0.20 -23.63
N THR A 466 4.40 0.26 -24.08
CA THR A 466 5.59 -0.61 -24.16
C THR A 466 6.02 -1.05 -22.76
N LEU A 467 6.90 -2.05 -22.67
CA LEU A 467 7.54 -2.44 -21.42
C LEU A 467 8.35 -1.30 -20.76
N ASN A 468 8.74 -0.29 -21.53
CA ASN A 468 9.44 0.91 -21.06
C ASN A 468 8.49 2.02 -20.59
N GLY A 469 7.17 1.81 -20.68
CA GLY A 469 6.15 2.76 -20.26
C GLY A 469 5.74 3.82 -21.30
N SER A 470 6.26 3.75 -22.52
CA SER A 470 5.81 4.65 -23.60
C SER A 470 4.45 4.21 -24.17
N LYS A 471 3.52 5.16 -24.36
CA LYS A 471 2.21 4.88 -24.96
C LYS A 471 2.37 4.48 -26.44
N VAL A 472 1.78 3.35 -26.83
CA VAL A 472 1.73 2.85 -28.23
C VAL A 472 0.34 2.96 -28.83
N ALA A 473 -0.69 2.83 -28.01
CA ALA A 473 -2.07 3.09 -28.38
C ALA A 473 -2.79 3.68 -27.17
N GLU A 474 -3.74 4.53 -27.47
CA GLU A 474 -4.63 5.13 -26.49
C GLU A 474 -6.06 4.87 -26.95
N GLY A 475 -6.88 4.47 -26.00
CA GLY A 475 -8.32 4.47 -26.10
C GLY A 475 -8.88 5.22 -24.91
N HIS A 476 -10.16 5.48 -24.98
CA HIS A 476 -10.92 5.96 -23.85
C HIS A 476 -12.33 5.50 -24.07
N LYS A 477 -13.04 5.35 -22.96
CA LYS A 477 -14.47 5.36 -23.05
C LYS A 477 -14.85 6.82 -23.19
N ALA A 478 -15.25 7.19 -24.41
CA ALA A 478 -15.92 8.46 -24.56
C ALA A 478 -17.13 8.44 -23.63
N SER A 479 -17.35 9.56 -22.93
CA SER A 479 -18.72 9.98 -22.67
C SER A 479 -19.42 9.06 -21.62
N PHE A 480 -19.23 9.37 -20.33
CA PHE A 480 -19.64 8.50 -19.20
C PHE A 480 -21.00 8.84 -18.58
N CYS A 481 -21.82 7.82 -18.40
CA CYS A 481 -22.98 7.75 -17.51
C CYS A 481 -22.57 7.15 -16.16
N LEU A 482 -22.66 7.90 -15.06
CA LEU A 482 -22.36 7.34 -13.74
C LEU A 482 -23.65 6.80 -13.12
N GLU A 483 -23.77 5.48 -12.96
CA GLU A 483 -24.93 4.85 -12.33
C GLU A 483 -24.58 3.65 -11.44
N ASP A 484 -25.52 3.29 -10.57
CA ASP A 484 -25.43 2.07 -9.79
C ASP A 484 -25.89 0.90 -10.64
N THR A 485 -25.02 0.30 -11.46
CA THR A 485 -25.41 -0.87 -12.27
C THR A 485 -25.89 -2.01 -11.37
N ASN A 486 -25.12 -2.32 -10.32
CA ASN A 486 -25.47 -3.28 -9.30
C ASN A 486 -24.81 -2.93 -7.95
N CYS A 487 -25.35 -3.51 -6.87
CA CYS A 487 -24.85 -3.34 -5.51
C CYS A 487 -24.84 -4.70 -4.79
N PRO A 488 -24.06 -4.84 -3.69
CA PRO A 488 -24.13 -6.00 -2.81
C PRO A 488 -25.55 -6.22 -2.25
N GLU A 489 -25.83 -7.46 -1.85
CA GLU A 489 -27.11 -7.81 -1.21
C GLU A 489 -27.37 -6.91 0.02
N GLY A 490 -28.57 -6.34 0.10
CA GLY A 490 -28.97 -5.43 1.17
C GLY A 490 -28.77 -3.95 0.86
N LEU A 491 -28.03 -3.60 -0.20
CA LEU A 491 -27.92 -2.22 -0.68
C LEU A 491 -28.85 -1.94 -1.86
N GLN A 492 -29.45 -0.75 -1.89
CA GLN A 492 -30.31 -0.31 -2.98
C GLN A 492 -29.56 0.60 -3.97
N ARG A 493 -29.80 0.36 -5.26
CA ARG A 493 -29.37 1.25 -6.35
C ARG A 493 -30.12 2.57 -6.27
N ARG A 494 -29.42 3.68 -6.45
CA ARG A 494 -29.97 5.04 -6.31
C ARG A 494 -29.72 5.92 -7.52
N PHE A 495 -28.54 5.84 -8.12
CA PHE A 495 -28.19 6.62 -9.30
C PHE A 495 -28.53 5.84 -10.58
N ALA A 496 -29.10 6.55 -11.56
CA ALA A 496 -29.51 5.98 -12.83
C ALA A 496 -29.48 7.06 -13.91
N CYS A 497 -28.91 6.75 -15.08
CA CYS A 497 -28.78 7.74 -16.14
C CYS A 497 -30.04 7.90 -17.00
N ALA A 498 -30.91 6.88 -16.98
CA ALA A 498 -32.18 6.91 -17.70
C ALA A 498 -33.04 8.11 -17.27
N ASN A 499 -33.81 8.66 -18.21
CA ASN A 499 -34.74 9.78 -17.98
C ASN A 499 -34.11 11.04 -17.35
N PHE A 500 -32.84 11.32 -17.68
CA PHE A 500 -32.10 12.45 -17.11
C PHE A 500 -32.06 12.39 -15.57
N GLY A 501 -31.90 11.18 -15.05
CA GLY A 501 -31.76 10.92 -13.62
C GLY A 501 -30.48 11.49 -13.03
N GLU A 502 -30.39 11.47 -11.70
CA GLU A 502 -29.15 11.84 -11.02
C GLU A 502 -28.07 10.78 -11.27
N GLN A 503 -26.86 11.25 -11.55
CA GLN A 503 -25.70 10.41 -11.85
C GLN A 503 -24.73 10.39 -10.68
N GLY A 504 -24.12 9.23 -10.46
CA GLY A 504 -23.17 8.97 -9.39
C GLY A 504 -22.98 7.47 -9.18
N VAL A 505 -22.06 7.12 -8.28
CA VAL A 505 -21.86 5.74 -7.81
C VAL A 505 -21.98 5.73 -6.29
N SER A 506 -23.00 5.06 -5.79
CA SER A 506 -23.28 4.91 -4.36
C SER A 506 -22.16 4.14 -3.67
N VAL A 507 -21.92 4.47 -2.40
CA VAL A 507 -20.97 3.72 -1.55
C VAL A 507 -21.32 2.23 -1.55
N GLY A 508 -20.33 1.37 -1.80
CA GLY A 508 -20.48 -0.09 -1.86
C GLY A 508 -21.02 -0.63 -3.19
N CYS A 509 -21.56 0.21 -4.08
CA CYS A 509 -22.03 -0.18 -5.40
C CYS A 509 -20.91 -0.06 -6.45
N TRP A 510 -21.21 -0.52 -7.67
CA TRP A 510 -20.31 -0.37 -8.81
C TRP A 510 -21.06 -0.05 -10.10
N ASP A 511 -20.32 0.61 -11.00
CA ASP A 511 -20.74 0.93 -12.35
C ASP A 511 -20.03 0.00 -13.34
N THR A 512 -20.78 -0.68 -14.21
CA THR A 512 -20.25 -1.67 -15.16
C THR A 512 -20.50 -1.27 -16.60
N TYR A 513 -19.40 -1.01 -17.30
CA TYR A 513 -19.34 -0.84 -18.73
C TYR A 513 -18.88 -2.15 -19.38
N ARG A 514 -19.81 -2.84 -20.03
CA ARG A 514 -19.58 -4.17 -20.60
C ARG A 514 -18.70 -4.12 -21.85
N HIS A 515 -18.03 -5.21 -22.18
CA HIS A 515 -17.14 -5.29 -23.35
C HIS A 515 -17.84 -5.10 -24.72
N ASP A 516 -19.17 -5.27 -24.78
CA ASP A 516 -19.98 -5.23 -26.00
C ASP A 516 -20.46 -3.83 -26.41
N ILE A 517 -20.42 -2.84 -25.50
CA ILE A 517 -20.84 -1.47 -25.80
C ILE A 517 -19.76 -0.69 -26.56
N ASP A 518 -20.18 0.35 -27.28
CA ASP A 518 -19.27 1.15 -28.09
C ASP A 518 -18.25 1.92 -27.24
N CYS A 519 -17.08 2.20 -27.81
CA CYS A 519 -15.93 2.84 -27.15
C CYS A 519 -15.33 2.07 -25.96
N GLN A 520 -15.77 0.82 -25.73
CA GLN A 520 -15.19 -0.05 -24.71
C GLN A 520 -14.02 -0.88 -25.25
N TRP A 521 -13.01 -0.18 -25.77
CA TRP A 521 -11.83 -0.81 -26.37
C TRP A 521 -10.62 0.10 -26.42
N ILE A 522 -9.48 -0.48 -26.79
CA ILE A 522 -8.36 0.24 -27.42
C ILE A 522 -8.32 -0.18 -28.90
N ASP A 523 -8.28 0.79 -29.81
CA ASP A 523 -8.04 0.51 -31.22
C ASP A 523 -6.55 0.19 -31.42
N ILE A 524 -6.26 -1.06 -31.77
CA ILE A 524 -4.91 -1.60 -31.92
C ILE A 524 -4.56 -1.90 -33.39
N THR A 525 -5.31 -1.32 -34.33
CA THR A 525 -5.11 -1.55 -35.78
C THR A 525 -3.67 -1.25 -36.21
N ASP A 526 -3.07 -0.20 -35.67
CA ASP A 526 -1.72 0.25 -36.02
C ASP A 526 -0.63 -0.33 -35.10
N VAL A 527 -1.00 -1.19 -34.14
CA VAL A 527 -0.06 -1.75 -33.15
C VAL A 527 0.55 -3.03 -33.72
N PRO A 528 1.89 -3.14 -33.78
CA PRO A 528 2.53 -4.38 -34.23
C PRO A 528 2.42 -5.48 -33.16
N PRO A 529 2.68 -6.76 -33.52
CA PRO A 529 2.85 -7.83 -32.54
C PRO A 529 3.98 -7.51 -31.55
N GLY A 530 3.79 -7.84 -30.28
CA GLY A 530 4.74 -7.52 -29.22
C GLY A 530 4.24 -7.84 -27.81
N SER A 531 5.08 -7.48 -26.83
CA SER A 531 4.74 -7.53 -25.41
C SER A 531 4.55 -6.11 -24.89
N TYR A 532 3.42 -5.89 -24.21
CA TYR A 532 2.92 -4.60 -23.79
C TYR A 532 2.43 -4.64 -22.35
N THR A 533 2.28 -3.47 -21.74
CA THR A 533 1.54 -3.28 -20.50
C THR A 533 0.22 -2.61 -20.84
N PHE A 534 -0.89 -3.29 -20.57
CA PHE A 534 -2.22 -2.68 -20.65
C PHE A 534 -2.50 -1.95 -19.33
N GLN A 535 -3.02 -0.73 -19.41
CA GLN A 535 -3.29 0.11 -18.26
C GLN A 535 -4.66 0.78 -18.39
N VAL A 536 -5.40 0.80 -17.29
CA VAL A 536 -6.62 1.61 -17.14
C VAL A 536 -6.40 2.54 -15.95
N VAL A 537 -6.68 3.83 -16.14
CA VAL A 537 -6.63 4.84 -15.09
C VAL A 537 -8.02 5.44 -14.91
N VAL A 538 -8.59 5.28 -13.72
CA VAL A 538 -9.88 5.87 -13.31
C VAL A 538 -9.66 7.26 -12.72
N ASN A 539 -10.54 8.21 -13.02
CA ASN A 539 -10.43 9.61 -12.61
C ASN A 539 -9.01 10.20 -12.80
N PRO A 540 -8.43 10.09 -14.00
CA PRO A 540 -7.00 10.34 -14.27
C PRO A 540 -6.54 11.78 -14.04
N LYS A 541 -7.47 12.73 -14.09
CA LYS A 541 -7.22 14.16 -13.90
C LYS A 541 -7.46 14.62 -12.46
N HIS A 542 -7.90 13.73 -11.57
CA HIS A 542 -8.35 14.05 -10.21
C HIS A 542 -9.37 15.19 -10.26
N GLU A 543 -10.39 15.07 -11.13
CA GLU A 543 -11.43 16.10 -11.28
C GLU A 543 -12.42 16.07 -10.12
N VAL A 544 -12.66 14.87 -9.59
CA VAL A 544 -13.47 14.59 -8.41
C VAL A 544 -12.58 14.06 -7.29
N ALA A 545 -12.89 14.43 -6.06
CA ALA A 545 -12.15 14.02 -4.88
C ALA A 545 -12.37 12.56 -4.52
N GLU A 546 -11.30 11.89 -4.09
CA GLU A 546 -11.32 10.52 -3.59
C GLU A 546 -10.47 10.41 -2.32
N SER A 547 -10.74 9.39 -1.50
CA SER A 547 -9.95 9.13 -0.28
C SER A 547 -8.60 8.46 -0.55
N ASP A 548 -8.47 7.76 -1.66
CA ASP A 548 -7.22 7.19 -2.15
C ASP A 548 -7.21 7.29 -3.68
N PHE A 549 -6.13 7.82 -4.26
CA PHE A 549 -5.92 7.86 -5.71
C PHE A 549 -4.92 6.80 -6.18
N SER A 550 -4.25 6.12 -5.24
CA SER A 550 -3.13 5.23 -5.57
C SER A 550 -3.55 3.85 -6.07
N ASN A 551 -4.85 3.54 -5.95
CA ASN A 551 -5.57 2.35 -6.41
C ASN A 551 -6.39 2.60 -7.70
N ASN A 552 -6.45 3.84 -8.20
CA ASN A 552 -7.15 4.20 -9.44
C ASN A 552 -6.52 3.60 -10.71
N VAL A 553 -5.30 3.07 -10.61
CA VAL A 553 -4.57 2.50 -11.75
C VAL A 553 -4.61 0.98 -11.68
N MET A 554 -5.05 0.38 -12.78
CA MET A 554 -5.03 -1.07 -13.00
C MET A 554 -4.07 -1.39 -14.14
N ARG A 555 -3.27 -2.45 -13.99
CA ARG A 555 -2.29 -2.88 -15.00
C ARG A 555 -2.35 -4.38 -15.24
N CYS A 556 -2.16 -4.75 -16.50
CA CYS A 556 -2.03 -6.14 -16.94
C CYS A 556 -0.81 -6.31 -17.85
N GLN A 557 -0.19 -7.49 -17.82
CA GLN A 557 0.73 -7.89 -18.86
C GLN A 557 -0.07 -8.34 -20.08
N CYS A 558 0.29 -7.82 -21.25
CA CYS A 558 -0.43 -8.03 -22.50
C CYS A 558 0.53 -8.53 -23.57
N LYS A 559 0.27 -9.72 -24.13
CA LYS A 559 1.03 -10.26 -25.25
C LYS A 559 0.15 -10.33 -26.48
N TYR A 560 0.59 -9.75 -27.59
CA TYR A 560 -0.15 -9.70 -28.85
C TYR A 560 0.71 -10.30 -29.97
N ASP A 561 0.19 -11.28 -30.70
CA ASP A 561 0.94 -11.96 -31.79
C ASP A 561 0.46 -11.57 -33.20
N GLY A 562 -0.50 -10.65 -33.31
CA GLY A 562 -1.11 -10.28 -34.59
C GLY A 562 -2.40 -11.04 -34.93
N GLN A 563 -2.78 -12.06 -34.16
CA GLN A 563 -4.05 -12.79 -34.32
C GLN A 563 -4.81 -12.94 -33.00
N ARG A 564 -4.09 -13.08 -31.90
CA ARG A 564 -4.60 -13.28 -30.55
C ARG A 564 -3.90 -12.35 -29.58
N ILE A 565 -4.58 -12.11 -28.46
CA ILE A 565 -4.07 -11.33 -27.36
C ILE A 565 -4.26 -12.11 -26.07
N TRP A 566 -3.26 -12.04 -25.18
CA TRP A 566 -3.31 -12.66 -23.86
C TRP A 566 -3.09 -11.61 -22.79
N MET A 567 -4.07 -11.45 -21.91
CA MET A 567 -3.97 -10.61 -20.72
C MET A 567 -3.76 -11.48 -19.49
N HIS A 568 -2.77 -11.15 -18.68
CA HIS A 568 -2.42 -11.90 -17.48
C HIS A 568 -1.83 -11.01 -16.40
N GLY A 569 -1.97 -11.46 -15.15
CA GLY A 569 -1.48 -10.73 -13.99
C GLY A 569 -2.10 -9.35 -13.86
N CYS A 570 -3.38 -9.20 -14.21
CA CYS A 570 -4.11 -7.96 -13.98
C CYS A 570 -4.22 -7.68 -12.48
N HIS A 571 -3.84 -6.48 -12.06
CA HIS A 571 -3.86 -6.05 -10.65
C HIS A 571 -4.01 -4.54 -10.56
N THR A 572 -4.50 -4.06 -9.42
CA THR A 572 -4.47 -2.63 -9.09
C THR A 572 -3.09 -2.25 -8.56
N SER A 573 -2.62 -1.01 -8.79
CA SER A 573 -1.26 -0.57 -8.43
C SER A 573 -0.94 -0.67 -6.94
N THR A 574 -1.95 -0.76 -6.09
CA THR A 574 -1.83 -1.00 -4.66
C THR A 574 -1.50 -2.45 -4.32
N GLU A 575 -1.81 -3.43 -5.16
CA GLU A 575 -1.59 -4.87 -4.93
C GLU A 575 -0.17 -5.32 -5.27
N GLY A 576 0.52 -4.63 -6.18
CA GLY A 576 1.85 -5.01 -6.65
C GLY A 576 2.99 -4.40 -5.81
N ALA A 577 3.44 -5.07 -4.75
CA ALA A 577 4.76 -4.78 -4.19
C ALA A 577 5.81 -5.67 -4.86
N GLN A 578 6.79 -5.06 -5.54
CA GLN A 578 8.03 -5.72 -5.98
C GLN A 578 7.92 -6.77 -7.10
N ARG A 579 7.33 -6.43 -8.25
CA ARG A 579 7.80 -6.97 -9.55
C ARG A 579 8.64 -5.98 -10.36
N ALA A 580 8.97 -4.81 -9.79
CA ALA A 580 9.96 -3.88 -10.33
C ALA A 580 11.39 -4.29 -9.92
N GLY A 581 11.79 -5.49 -10.32
CA GLY A 581 13.12 -6.04 -10.14
C GLY A 581 13.48 -6.88 -11.36
N TRP A 582 13.71 -6.22 -12.49
CA TRP A 582 14.31 -6.87 -13.65
C TRP A 582 15.78 -7.15 -13.33
N GLY A 583 16.14 -8.43 -13.25
CA GLY A 583 17.55 -8.84 -13.20
C GLY A 583 17.84 -10.08 -12.38
N GLN A 584 17.24 -11.22 -12.71
CA GLN A 584 17.96 -12.51 -12.70
C GLN A 584 17.16 -13.53 -13.51
N ALA A 585 17.73 -13.90 -14.64
CA ALA A 585 17.34 -15.11 -15.36
C ALA A 585 17.55 -16.30 -14.42
N VAL A 586 16.45 -16.86 -13.91
CA VAL A 586 16.45 -18.22 -13.37
C VAL A 586 15.95 -19.10 -14.50
N GLY A 587 16.82 -20.04 -14.88
CA GLY A 587 16.72 -20.83 -16.10
C GLY A 587 15.37 -21.50 -16.31
N LEU A 588 15.08 -21.74 -17.59
CA LEU A 588 14.09 -22.68 -18.08
C LEU A 588 14.22 -24.02 -17.33
N GLY A 589 13.44 -24.19 -16.27
CA GLY A 589 13.09 -25.49 -15.73
C GLY A 589 12.12 -26.13 -16.70
N VAL A 590 12.65 -27.03 -17.54
CA VAL A 590 11.86 -27.92 -18.38
C VAL A 590 10.97 -28.76 -17.46
N LEU A 591 9.71 -28.36 -17.31
CA LEU A 591 8.67 -29.26 -16.81
C LEU A 591 8.42 -30.31 -17.89
N GLN A 592 9.06 -31.47 -17.69
CA GLN A 592 8.74 -32.70 -18.39
C GLN A 592 7.23 -32.96 -18.27
N LEU A 593 6.56 -32.97 -19.41
CA LEU A 593 5.21 -33.50 -19.57
C LEU A 593 5.15 -34.94 -19.00
N PRO A 594 4.13 -35.31 -18.22
CA PRO A 594 3.91 -36.71 -17.89
C PRO A 594 3.61 -37.49 -19.17
N ARG A 595 4.33 -38.61 -19.35
CA ARG A 595 4.20 -39.53 -20.48
C ARG A 595 2.77 -40.09 -20.57
N PRO A 596 2.22 -40.29 -21.77
CA PRO A 596 0.94 -40.95 -21.95
C PRO A 596 1.03 -42.45 -21.58
N ILE A 597 0.00 -42.91 -20.86
CA ILE A 597 -0.23 -44.30 -20.49
C ILE A 597 -0.54 -45.10 -21.79
N PRO A 598 0.13 -46.21 -22.09
CA PRO A 598 -0.21 -47.05 -23.24
C PRO A 598 -1.44 -47.93 -22.95
N PRO A 599 -2.29 -48.22 -23.96
CA PRO A 599 -3.47 -49.06 -23.78
C PRO A 599 -3.07 -50.54 -23.69
N THR A 600 -3.60 -51.23 -22.68
CA THR A 600 -3.52 -52.68 -22.51
C THR A 600 -4.63 -53.37 -23.31
N HIS A 601 -4.24 -54.20 -24.29
CA HIS A 601 -5.13 -55.15 -24.96
C HIS A 601 -5.36 -56.39 -24.09
N PRO A 602 -6.59 -56.95 -24.07
CA PRO A 602 -6.80 -58.38 -23.87
C PRO A 602 -7.18 -59.09 -25.18
N PRO A 603 -7.07 -60.43 -25.26
CA PRO A 603 -6.91 -61.15 -26.52
C PRO A 603 -8.23 -61.56 -27.20
N HIS A 604 -8.08 -61.77 -28.51
CA HIS A 604 -9.00 -62.39 -29.48
C HIS A 604 -9.99 -63.43 -28.93
N ARG A 605 -11.27 -63.29 -29.33
CA ARG A 605 -12.12 -64.36 -29.85
C ARG A 605 -13.14 -63.80 -30.86
N SER A 606 -13.04 -64.23 -32.11
CA SER A 606 -14.16 -64.34 -33.07
C SER A 606 -14.72 -65.78 -32.99
N PRO A 607 -15.86 -66.19 -33.60
CA PRO A 607 -16.67 -65.51 -34.62
C PRO A 607 -18.22 -65.64 -34.46
N GLN A 608 -19.00 -64.91 -35.27
CA GLN A 608 -19.99 -65.45 -36.24
C GLN A 608 -21.08 -64.43 -36.67
N VAL A 609 -21.13 -64.19 -37.99
CA VAL A 609 -22.30 -64.17 -38.90
C VAL A 609 -23.48 -63.18 -38.66
N MET A 610 -23.55 -62.17 -39.56
CA MET A 610 -24.67 -61.58 -40.37
C MET A 610 -26.17 -61.88 -40.05
N PRO A 611 -27.18 -61.14 -40.64
CA PRO A 611 -27.26 -59.77 -41.19
C PRO A 611 -28.58 -59.03 -40.79
N THR A 612 -28.87 -57.88 -41.45
CA THR A 612 -30.19 -57.21 -41.73
C THR A 612 -30.50 -55.85 -41.03
N ALA A 613 -30.32 -54.76 -41.80
CA ALA A 613 -31.28 -53.73 -42.30
C ALA A 613 -32.52 -53.27 -41.45
N PRO A 614 -33.26 -52.20 -41.84
CA PRO A 614 -32.98 -50.77 -41.61
C PRO A 614 -34.20 -50.00 -41.00
N THR A 615 -34.16 -48.66 -41.05
CA THR A 615 -35.26 -47.66 -40.81
C THR A 615 -35.50 -47.29 -39.32
N TRP A 616 -35.63 -46.03 -38.89
CA TRP A 616 -35.98 -44.75 -39.52
C TRP A 616 -35.05 -43.61 -39.08
#